data_AF-A0A9D7S5K3-F1
#
_entry.id   AF-A0A9D7S5K3-F1
#
_cell.length_a   1.000
_cell.length_b   1.000
_cell.length_c   1.000
_cell.angle_alpha   90.00
_cell.angle_beta   90.00
_cell.angle_gamma   90.00
#
_symmetry.space_group_name_H-M   'P 1'
#
loop_
_entity.id
_entity.type
_entity.pdbx_description
1 polymer ?
#
loop_
_entity_poly.entity_id
_entity_poly.type
_entity_poly.pdbx_seq_one_letter_code
_entity_poly.pdbx_strand_id
1 'polypeptide(L)'
;MIGMIFADAADPAAIAARLAAVIASGNTVVALLPGRAGGLVAEFGEAFATSDLPGGVINLLSGDAAELGAQFGSHMEIQGLAFFGDETARHRTGTPGRRQHETQRQAARPAAGIGAGARFRRVQDRVAPDRVLRPASRPW
;
A
#
# COMPACT_ATOMS: atom_id res chain seq x y z
N MET A 1 -12.40 -1.73 -7.31
CA MET A 1 -11.37 -0.68 -7.33
C MET A 1 -10.90 -0.39 -5.91
N ILE A 2 -9.60 -0.21 -5.72
CA ILE A 2 -8.98 0.12 -4.43
C ILE A 2 -8.56 1.60 -4.43
N GLY A 3 -8.97 2.33 -3.41
CA GLY A 3 -8.56 3.71 -3.18
C GLY A 3 -7.29 3.77 -2.34
N MET A 4 -6.36 4.63 -2.73
CA MET A 4 -5.18 4.97 -1.95
C MET A 4 -5.13 6.47 -1.67
N ILE A 5 -4.85 6.85 -0.43
CA ILE A 5 -4.64 8.26 -0.06
C ILE A 5 -3.24 8.40 0.52
N PHE A 6 -2.45 9.30 -0.05
CA PHE A 6 -1.12 9.66 0.43
C PHE A 6 -1.18 11.04 1.07
N ALA A 7 -0.94 11.11 2.38
CA ALA A 7 -0.99 12.36 3.13
C ALA A 7 0.22 13.28 2.88
N ASP A 8 1.34 12.69 2.49
CA ASP A 8 2.61 13.36 2.34
C ASP A 8 3.38 12.73 1.16
N ALA A 9 4.29 13.50 0.56
CA ALA A 9 5.06 13.06 -0.59
C ALA A 9 6.08 12.00 -0.14
N ALA A 10 5.65 10.74 -0.26
CA ALA A 10 6.51 9.60 -0.03
C ALA A 10 7.53 9.45 -1.17
N ASP A 11 8.60 8.71 -0.90
CA ASP A 11 9.55 8.25 -1.90
C ASP A 11 8.83 7.64 -3.12
N PRO A 12 9.11 8.09 -4.36
CA PRO A 12 8.50 7.56 -5.58
C PRO A 12 8.59 6.04 -5.67
N ALA A 13 9.71 5.43 -5.26
CA ALA A 13 9.86 3.98 -5.28
C ALA A 13 8.84 3.30 -4.36
N ALA A 14 8.58 3.90 -3.20
CA ALA A 14 7.60 3.40 -2.24
C ALA A 14 6.15 3.60 -2.73
N ILE A 15 5.88 4.62 -3.55
CA ILE A 15 4.58 4.79 -4.21
C ILE A 15 4.40 3.71 -5.28
N ALA A 16 5.38 3.53 -6.15
CA ALA A 16 5.36 2.52 -7.21
C ALA A 16 5.15 1.11 -6.65
N ALA A 17 5.86 0.74 -5.58
CA ALA A 17 5.71 -0.56 -4.93
C ALA A 17 4.29 -0.80 -4.39
N ARG A 18 3.65 0.24 -3.83
CA ARG A 18 2.27 0.15 -3.31
C ARG A 18 1.26 0.00 -4.45
N LEU A 19 1.40 0.78 -5.53
CA LEU A 19 0.58 0.64 -6.73
C LEU A 19 0.71 -0.77 -7.33
N ALA A 20 1.95 -1.25 -7.50
CA ALA A 20 2.24 -2.58 -8.02
C ALA A 20 1.62 -3.69 -7.17
N ALA A 21 1.63 -3.58 -5.84
CA ALA A 21 1.01 -4.57 -4.96
C ALA A 21 -0.50 -4.71 -5.20
N VAL A 22 -1.21 -3.60 -5.45
CA VAL A 22 -2.64 -3.62 -5.74
C VAL A 22 -2.91 -4.18 -7.14
N ILE A 23 -2.14 -3.78 -8.14
CA ILE A 23 -2.32 -4.26 -9.51
C ILE A 23 -1.99 -5.75 -9.61
N ALA A 24 -0.92 -6.22 -8.97
CA ALA A 24 -0.54 -7.63 -8.94
C ALA A 24 -1.61 -8.52 -8.28
N SER A 25 -2.44 -7.95 -7.40
CA SER A 25 -3.59 -8.65 -6.82
C SER A 25 -4.83 -8.69 -7.73
N GLY A 26 -4.73 -8.16 -8.95
CA GLY A 26 -5.82 -8.10 -9.93
C GLY A 26 -6.80 -6.95 -9.71
N ASN A 27 -6.42 -5.93 -8.93
CA ASN A 27 -7.27 -4.78 -8.63
C ASN A 27 -6.85 -3.55 -9.46
N THR A 28 -7.84 -2.74 -9.83
CA THR A 28 -7.60 -1.37 -10.29
C THR A 28 -7.39 -0.43 -9.10
N VAL A 29 -6.60 0.62 -9.32
CA VAL A 29 -6.26 1.59 -8.26
C VAL A 29 -6.63 3.00 -8.68
N VAL A 30 -7.17 3.75 -7.72
CA VAL A 30 -7.20 5.22 -7.76
C VAL A 30 -6.33 5.70 -6.60
N ALA A 31 -5.33 6.51 -6.91
CA ALA A 31 -4.41 7.03 -5.90
C ALA A 31 -4.48 8.56 -5.85
N LEU A 32 -4.85 9.07 -4.68
CA LEU A 32 -4.78 10.48 -4.34
C LEU A 32 -3.39 10.79 -3.78
N LEU A 33 -2.58 11.48 -4.57
CA LEU A 33 -1.28 12.02 -4.20
C LEU A 33 -1.44 13.46 -3.70
N PRO A 34 -0.63 13.89 -2.72
CA PRO A 34 -0.72 15.24 -2.18
C PRO A 34 -0.41 16.27 -3.26
N GLY A 35 -1.04 17.45 -3.23
CA GLY A 35 -0.92 18.45 -4.30
C GLY A 35 0.52 18.82 -4.70
N ARG A 36 1.45 18.83 -3.73
CA ARG A 36 2.88 19.08 -3.96
C ARG A 36 3.60 17.99 -4.78
N ALA A 37 2.99 16.81 -4.90
CA ALA A 37 3.47 15.68 -5.70
C ALA A 37 2.95 15.73 -7.15
N GLY A 38 2.44 16.87 -7.62
CA GLY A 38 1.93 17.02 -8.99
C GLY A 38 2.93 16.60 -10.08
N GLY A 39 4.24 16.88 -9.88
CA GLY A 39 5.29 16.42 -10.81
C GLY A 39 5.36 14.88 -10.91
N LEU A 40 5.22 14.18 -9.79
CA LEU A 40 5.23 12.71 -9.77
C LEU A 40 4.03 12.11 -10.50
N VAL A 41 2.87 12.78 -10.48
CA VAL A 41 1.69 12.32 -11.25
C VAL A 41 2.00 12.29 -12.75
N ALA A 42 2.66 13.33 -13.27
CA ALA A 42 3.04 13.39 -14.68
C ALA A 42 4.07 12.31 -15.04
N GLU A 43 5.14 12.19 -14.25
CA GLU A 43 6.20 11.19 -14.47
C GLU A 43 5.67 9.76 -14.41
N PHE A 44 4.84 9.43 -13.41
CA PHE A 44 4.18 8.13 -13.35
C PHE A 44 3.18 7.94 -14.48
N GLY A 45 2.46 8.99 -14.88
CA GLY A 45 1.53 8.95 -16.01
C GLY A 45 2.22 8.52 -17.30
N GLU A 46 3.37 9.11 -17.64
CA GLU A 46 4.16 8.74 -18.82
C GLU A 46 4.72 7.31 -18.72
N ALA A 47 5.28 6.96 -17.55
CA ALA A 47 5.82 5.63 -17.30
C ALA A 47 4.74 4.54 -17.44
N PHE A 48 3.53 4.78 -16.92
CA PHE A 48 2.43 3.83 -17.01
C PHE A 48 1.75 3.84 -18.38
N ALA A 49 1.70 4.97 -19.09
CA ALA A 49 1.16 5.04 -20.45
C ALA A 49 2.01 4.25 -21.47
N THR A 50 3.30 4.08 -21.20
CA THR A 50 4.22 3.26 -22.00
C THR A 50 4.41 1.85 -21.45
N SER A 51 3.76 1.53 -20.33
CA SER A 51 3.68 0.17 -19.79
C SER A 51 2.52 -0.58 -20.46
N ASP A 52 2.63 -1.90 -20.58
CA ASP A 52 1.56 -2.76 -21.14
C ASP A 52 0.31 -2.88 -20.22
N LEU A 53 0.05 -1.86 -19.39
CA LEU A 53 -1.13 -1.78 -18.55
C LEU A 53 -2.34 -1.31 -19.36
N PRO A 54 -3.48 -2.01 -19.29
CA PRO A 54 -4.72 -1.54 -19.88
C PRO A 54 -5.12 -0.15 -19.35
N GLY A 55 -5.79 0.63 -20.20
CA GLY A 55 -6.33 1.94 -19.81
C GLY A 55 -7.24 1.83 -18.58
N GLY A 56 -7.04 2.73 -17.61
CA GLY A 56 -7.86 2.81 -16.40
C GLY A 56 -7.44 1.87 -15.26
N VAL A 57 -6.37 1.07 -15.40
CA VAL A 57 -5.84 0.24 -14.30
C VAL A 57 -5.29 1.11 -13.17
N ILE A 58 -4.56 2.17 -13.51
CA ILE A 58 -4.02 3.15 -12.57
C ILE A 58 -4.62 4.52 -12.89
N ASN A 59 -5.28 5.11 -11.89
CA ASN A 59 -5.82 6.46 -11.99
C ASN A 59 -5.16 7.31 -10.90
N LEU A 60 -4.36 8.29 -11.31
CA LEU A 60 -3.62 9.16 -10.39
C LEU A 60 -4.33 10.50 -10.29
N LEU A 61 -4.57 10.96 -9.06
CA LEU A 61 -5.16 12.26 -8.76
C LEU A 61 -4.13 13.05 -7.94
N SER A 62 -3.87 14.30 -8.32
CA SER A 62 -3.16 15.26 -7.46
C SER A 62 -4.19 16.15 -6.76
N GLY A 63 -4.03 16.34 -5.45
CA GLY A 63 -4.89 17.25 -4.70
C GLY A 63 -4.61 17.24 -3.21
N ASP A 64 -5.33 18.06 -2.45
CA ASP A 64 -5.24 18.02 -1.00
C ASP A 64 -6.07 16.86 -0.44
N ALA A 65 -5.40 15.96 0.30
CA ALA A 65 -6.06 14.86 1.00
C ALA A 65 -7.06 15.37 2.06
N ALA A 66 -6.81 16.53 2.68
CA ALA A 66 -7.73 17.13 3.64
C ALA A 66 -9.06 17.53 2.99
N GLU A 67 -9.02 17.99 1.74
CA GLU A 67 -10.21 18.46 1.02
C GLU A 67 -10.95 17.31 0.33
N LEU A 68 -10.21 16.45 -0.38
CA LEU A 68 -10.80 15.43 -1.26
C LEU A 68 -11.07 14.10 -0.55
N GLY A 69 -10.39 13.83 0.55
CA GLY A 69 -10.31 12.48 1.11
C GLY A 69 -11.61 11.93 1.68
N ALA A 70 -12.52 12.78 2.17
CA ALA A 70 -13.83 12.36 2.63
C ALA A 70 -14.72 11.92 1.46
N GLN A 71 -14.81 12.75 0.41
CA GLN A 71 -15.56 12.43 -0.80
C GLN A 71 -14.98 11.20 -1.50
N PHE A 72 -13.65 11.16 -1.65
CA PHE A 72 -12.91 10.04 -2.21
C PHE A 72 -13.25 8.74 -1.48
N GLY A 73 -13.08 8.69 -0.14
CA GLY A 73 -13.32 7.50 0.65
C GLY A 73 -14.78 7.05 0.73
N SER A 74 -15.74 7.95 0.45
CA SER A 74 -17.18 7.65 0.43
C SER A 74 -17.71 7.17 -0.92
N HIS A 75 -16.87 7.17 -1.97
CA HIS A 75 -17.33 6.85 -3.32
C HIS A 75 -17.73 5.38 -3.45
N MET A 76 -18.90 5.11 -4.03
CA MET A 76 -19.54 3.78 -4.12
C MET A 76 -18.69 2.72 -4.83
N GLU A 77 -17.78 3.15 -5.71
CA GLU A 77 -16.91 2.24 -6.47
C GLU A 77 -15.63 1.84 -5.73
N ILE A 78 -15.30 2.53 -4.63
CA ILE A 78 -14.13 2.18 -3.80
C ILE A 78 -14.51 1.02 -2.88
N GLN A 79 -13.99 -0.16 -3.18
CA GLN A 79 -14.23 -1.39 -2.43
C GLN A 79 -13.34 -1.52 -1.19
N GLY A 80 -12.27 -0.73 -1.12
CA GLY A 80 -11.34 -0.73 -0.03
C GLY A 80 -10.42 0.47 -0.10
N LEU A 81 -9.99 0.95 1.07
CA LEU A 81 -9.17 2.15 1.18
C LEU A 81 -7.87 1.87 1.95
N ALA A 82 -6.75 2.26 1.37
CA ALA A 82 -5.45 2.31 2.03
C ALA A 82 -5.05 3.77 2.27
N PHE A 83 -4.74 4.09 3.54
CA PHE A 83 -4.25 5.42 3.91
C PHE A 83 -2.78 5.34 4.27
N PHE A 84 -1.97 6.23 3.69
CA PHE A 84 -0.53 6.33 3.93
C PHE A 84 -0.21 7.71 4.50
N GLY A 85 -0.02 7.75 5.81
CA GLY A 85 0.24 8.96 6.59
C GLY A 85 0.12 8.66 8.08
N ASP A 86 0.31 9.68 8.91
CA ASP A 86 0.03 9.59 10.34
C ASP A 86 -1.47 9.71 10.66
N GLU A 87 -1.84 9.40 11.90
CA GLU A 87 -3.23 9.45 12.35
C GLU A 87 -3.78 10.89 12.35
N THR A 88 -2.95 11.90 12.59
CA THR A 88 -3.35 13.31 12.54
C THR A 88 -3.77 13.74 11.13
N ALA A 89 -3.00 13.33 10.12
CA ALA A 89 -3.34 13.51 8.72
C ALA A 89 -4.62 12.76 8.37
N ARG A 90 -4.77 11.52 8.86
CA ARG A 90 -5.98 10.72 8.64
C ARG A 90 -7.23 11.40 9.19
N HIS A 91 -7.15 11.95 10.39
CA HIS A 91 -8.24 12.70 11.00
C HIS A 91 -8.61 13.94 10.18
N ARG A 92 -7.63 14.67 9.61
CA ARG A 92 -7.87 15.84 8.75
C ARG A 92 -8.54 15.48 7.42
N THR A 93 -8.18 14.34 6.84
CA THR A 93 -8.75 13.80 5.60
C THR A 93 -10.24 13.44 5.74
N GLY A 94 -10.76 13.34 6.98
CA GLY A 94 -12.18 13.06 7.23
C GLY A 94 -12.60 11.64 6.82
N THR A 95 -11.65 10.76 6.48
CA THR A 95 -12.00 9.42 6.04
C THR A 95 -12.36 8.54 7.23
N PRO A 96 -13.52 7.85 7.22
CA PRO A 96 -13.97 7.09 8.37
C PRO A 96 -12.94 6.00 8.74
N GLY A 97 -12.42 6.08 9.96
CA GLY A 97 -11.56 5.06 10.53
C GLY A 97 -12.35 3.78 10.80
N ARG A 98 -12.24 2.76 9.92
CA ARG A 98 -12.76 1.38 10.09
C ARG A 98 -13.99 1.24 11.00
N ARG A 99 -15.07 1.96 10.72
CA ARG A 99 -16.33 1.82 11.49
C ARG A 99 -17.60 1.99 10.67
N GLN A 100 -17.63 1.65 9.38
CA GLN A 100 -18.92 1.60 8.66
C GLN A 100 -18.88 0.48 7.62
N HIS A 101 -19.36 -0.70 8.01
CA HIS A 101 -20.11 -1.69 7.20
C HIS A 101 -20.37 -2.94 8.06
N GLU A 102 -21.21 -2.79 9.10
CA GLU A 102 -21.88 -3.91 9.81
C GLU A 102 -23.11 -4.41 9.02
N THR A 103 -23.45 -3.82 7.86
CA THR A 103 -24.63 -4.21 7.08
C THR A 103 -24.30 -4.49 5.60
N GLN A 104 -23.47 -5.52 5.34
CA GLN A 104 -23.70 -6.40 4.19
C GLN A 104 -22.98 -7.72 4.44
N ARG A 105 -23.74 -8.68 4.99
CA ARG A 105 -23.31 -10.07 5.12
C ARG A 105 -22.96 -10.61 3.72
N GLN A 106 -21.84 -11.34 3.68
CA GLN A 106 -21.42 -12.36 2.70
C GLN A 106 -20.33 -11.97 1.68
N ALA A 107 -19.18 -12.63 1.90
CA ALA A 107 -18.18 -13.07 0.94
C ALA A 107 -17.14 -12.06 0.42
N ALA A 108 -16.13 -11.74 1.24
CA ALA A 108 -14.77 -11.54 0.73
C ALA A 108 -13.73 -11.94 1.79
N ARG A 109 -12.77 -12.77 1.37
CA ARG A 109 -11.72 -13.43 2.17
C ARG A 109 -10.78 -12.41 2.83
N PRO A 110 -10.10 -12.75 3.94
CA PRO A 110 -9.26 -11.78 4.64
C PRO A 110 -8.04 -11.44 3.78
N ALA A 111 -7.97 -10.21 3.27
CA ALA A 111 -6.73 -9.63 2.79
C ALA A 111 -5.82 -9.39 4.01
N ALA A 112 -4.75 -10.17 4.10
CA ALA A 112 -3.71 -10.03 5.11
C ALA A 112 -3.22 -8.57 5.14
N GLY A 113 -3.36 -7.93 6.30
CA GLY A 113 -3.01 -6.53 6.49
C GLY A 113 -1.53 -6.28 6.24
N ILE A 114 -1.23 -5.36 5.34
CA ILE A 114 0.10 -4.77 5.22
C ILE A 114 0.19 -3.67 6.26
N GLY A 115 0.48 -4.07 7.50
CA GLY A 115 0.79 -3.16 8.60
C GLY A 115 2.19 -2.57 8.42
N ALA A 116 2.28 -1.25 8.56
CA ALA A 116 3.54 -0.56 8.81
C ALA A 116 4.13 -1.13 10.12
N GLY A 117 5.14 -2.01 10.00
CA GLY A 117 5.72 -2.70 11.16
C GLY A 117 6.31 -4.09 10.92
N ALA A 118 6.42 -4.56 9.68
CA ALA A 118 7.09 -5.83 9.39
C ALA A 118 8.62 -5.69 9.52
N ARG A 119 9.14 -6.00 10.72
CA ARG A 119 10.55 -6.37 10.92
C ARG A 119 10.87 -7.55 10.00
N PHE A 120 11.62 -7.30 8.93
CA PHE A 120 12.15 -8.33 8.05
C PHE A 120 13.12 -9.23 8.83
N ARG A 121 12.64 -10.42 9.22
CA ARG A 121 13.50 -11.51 9.70
C ARG A 121 14.10 -12.18 8.47
N ARG A 122 15.42 -12.15 8.35
CA ARG A 122 16.18 -12.82 7.28
C ARG A 122 15.86 -14.33 7.30
N VAL A 123 15.25 -14.82 6.23
CA VAL A 123 15.11 -16.24 5.90
C VAL A 123 16.50 -16.77 5.50
N GLN A 124 17.29 -17.17 6.48
CA GLN A 124 18.37 -18.13 6.30
C GLN A 124 18.41 -18.97 7.58
N ASP A 125 17.61 -20.02 7.61
CA ASP A 125 17.83 -21.21 8.45
C ASP A 125 16.89 -22.32 7.95
N ARG A 126 17.19 -22.83 6.76
CA ARG A 126 16.92 -24.23 6.41
C ARG A 126 18.26 -24.95 6.34
N VAL A 127 18.77 -25.35 7.51
CA VAL A 127 19.73 -26.45 7.62
C VAL A 127 19.26 -27.30 8.80
N ALA A 128 19.16 -28.60 8.57
CA ALA A 128 18.70 -29.59 9.53
C ALA A 128 19.64 -29.70 10.76
N PRO A 129 19.16 -30.22 11.90
CA PRO A 129 19.84 -30.10 13.18
C PRO A 129 20.67 -31.35 13.51
N ASP A 130 21.88 -31.48 12.98
CA ASP A 130 22.80 -32.55 13.39
C ASP A 130 24.25 -32.31 12.93
N ARG A 131 24.97 -31.43 13.64
CA ARG A 131 26.41 -31.58 13.86
C ARG A 131 26.86 -30.67 15.00
N VAL A 132 26.77 -31.21 16.22
CA VAL A 132 27.53 -30.72 17.37
C VAL A 132 29.00 -30.96 17.07
N LEU A 133 29.70 -29.95 16.56
CA LEU A 133 31.16 -29.98 16.52
C LEU A 133 31.67 -29.79 17.95
N ARG A 134 32.09 -30.91 18.56
CA ARG A 134 32.83 -30.92 19.81
C ARG A 134 34.16 -30.16 19.61
N PRO A 135 34.60 -29.32 20.56
CA PRO A 135 35.96 -28.80 20.51
C PRO A 135 36.93 -29.98 20.65
N ALA A 136 37.75 -30.20 19.63
CA ALA A 136 38.85 -31.14 19.69
C ALA A 136 39.84 -30.65 20.74
N SER A 137 39.70 -31.18 21.94
CA SER A 137 40.68 -31.05 22.99
C SER A 137 41.94 -31.82 22.63
N ARG A 138 43.08 -31.21 23.01
CA ARG A 138 44.38 -31.78 23.39
C ARG A 138 45.46 -31.87 22.28
N PRO A 139 46.72 -32.10 22.67
CA PRO A 139 47.55 -31.31 23.61
C PRO A 139 48.89 -30.92 22.93
N TRP A 140 49.82 -30.38 23.75
CA TRP A 140 51.21 -29.95 23.48
C TRP A 140 51.38 -28.61 22.77
#